data_AF-A0A2D8KM93-F1
#
_entry.id   AF-A0A2D8KM93-F1
#
_cell.length_a   1.000
_cell.length_b   1.000
_cell.length_c   1.000
_cell.angle_alpha   90.00
_cell.angle_beta   90.00
_cell.angle_gamma   90.00
#
_symmetry.space_group_name_H-M   'P 1'
#
loop_
_entity.id
_entity.type
_entity.pdbx_description
1 polymer ?
#
loop_
_entity_poly.entity_id
_entity_poly.type
_entity_poly.pdbx_seq_one_letter_code
_entity_poly.pdbx_strand_id
1 'polypeptide(L)'
;MANERLKPFRDYDEHDVVNLFAFNDTAVHLTSDVVVYAGSVVKVRTGWKNTDESNTLGNAGAGYNNVVSQRYGVTAEVEYCNGGSETPLGITLYDVREYDENGEQLKFNPQKAAELQTSISGQAVPVATKGVFLFGTNHWVGPDAVTAGASVYTTGNGQMTVTAAENAKVGKALGAADVDGSVLVKLEL
;
A
#
# COMPACT_ATOMS: atom_id res chain seq x y z
N MET A 1 15.67 3.31 1.83
CA MET A 1 15.79 1.96 1.23
C MET A 1 14.81 1.89 0.06
N ALA A 2 15.19 1.33 -1.09
CA ALA A 2 14.30 1.25 -2.25
C ALA A 2 13.16 0.25 -2.00
N ASN A 3 11.99 0.46 -2.61
CA ASN A 3 10.88 -0.48 -2.51
C ASN A 3 11.25 -1.83 -3.17
N GLU A 4 11.12 -2.91 -2.41
CA GLU A 4 11.46 -4.27 -2.85
C GLU A 4 10.24 -5.12 -3.27
N ARG A 5 9.02 -4.62 -3.02
CA ARG A 5 7.75 -5.31 -3.32
C ARG A 5 7.19 -4.96 -4.70
N LEU A 6 7.19 -3.69 -5.10
CA LEU A 6 6.65 -3.24 -6.39
C LEU A 6 7.76 -2.72 -7.29
N LYS A 7 7.99 -3.42 -8.41
CA LYS A 7 9.05 -3.06 -9.36
C LYS A 7 8.64 -1.88 -10.25
N PRO A 8 9.58 -1.27 -11.01
CA PRO A 8 9.29 -0.12 -11.86
C PRO A 8 8.33 -0.40 -13.01
N PHE A 9 8.21 -1.66 -13.47
CA PHE A 9 7.25 -1.99 -14.52
C PHE A 9 5.82 -1.96 -13.99
N ARG A 10 5.06 -0.97 -14.43
CA ARG A 10 3.67 -0.71 -14.05
C ARG A 10 2.93 -0.24 -15.30
N ASP A 11 1.87 -0.94 -15.68
CA ASP A 11 0.98 -0.60 -16.78
C ASP A 11 -0.44 -0.52 -16.24
N TYR A 12 -0.95 0.70 -16.09
CA TYR A 12 -2.27 0.97 -15.54
C TYR A 12 -2.81 2.27 -16.14
N ASP A 13 -4.13 2.41 -16.14
CA ASP A 13 -4.81 3.64 -16.53
C ASP A 13 -5.04 4.51 -15.28
N GLU A 14 -4.88 5.83 -15.39
CA GLU A 14 -5.19 6.76 -14.30
C GLU A 14 -6.67 6.71 -13.89
N HIS A 15 -7.58 6.32 -14.79
CA HIS A 15 -9.01 6.12 -14.47
C HIS A 15 -9.26 4.93 -13.55
N ASP A 16 -8.34 3.97 -13.48
CA ASP A 16 -8.39 2.83 -12.57
C ASP A 16 -7.62 3.09 -11.26
N VAL A 17 -7.27 4.35 -10.98
CA VAL A 17 -6.60 4.77 -9.74
C VAL A 17 -7.55 5.56 -8.85
N VAL A 18 -7.77 5.05 -7.64
CA VAL A 18 -8.53 5.73 -6.59
C VAL A 18 -7.56 6.46 -5.67
N ASN A 19 -7.60 7.79 -5.67
CA ASN A 19 -6.75 8.65 -4.84
C ASN A 19 -7.56 9.44 -3.80
N LEU A 20 -8.34 8.72 -2.99
CA LEU A 20 -9.27 9.31 -2.01
C LEU A 20 -9.10 8.75 -0.59
N PHE A 21 -8.25 7.74 -0.40
CA PHE A 21 -8.10 7.05 0.88
C PHE A 21 -6.69 7.27 1.46
N ALA A 22 -6.59 7.50 2.76
CA ALA A 22 -5.32 7.39 3.48
C ALA A 22 -5.08 5.96 3.95
N PHE A 23 -3.82 5.54 4.03
CA PHE A 23 -3.49 4.28 4.69
C PHE A 23 -3.46 4.47 6.21
N ASN A 24 -4.22 3.65 6.93
CA ASN A 24 -4.21 3.56 8.38
C ASN A 24 -4.65 2.15 8.81
N ASP A 25 -3.70 1.37 9.32
CA ASP A 25 -3.95 0.04 9.89
C ASP A 25 -3.56 0.07 11.37
N THR A 26 -4.49 -0.30 12.26
CA THR A 26 -4.24 -0.28 13.71
C THR A 26 -3.09 -1.19 14.16
N ALA A 27 -2.78 -2.24 13.40
CA ALA A 27 -1.69 -3.14 13.70
C ALA A 27 -0.33 -2.60 13.22
N VAL A 28 -0.32 -1.58 12.34
CA VAL A 28 0.88 -1.07 11.68
C VAL A 28 1.23 0.30 12.20
N HIS A 29 2.29 0.37 13.00
CA HIS A 29 2.82 1.61 13.53
C HIS A 29 4.04 2.02 12.71
N LEU A 30 3.93 3.11 11.94
CA LEU A 30 5.03 3.62 11.13
C LEU A 30 6.15 4.14 12.02
N THR A 31 7.37 3.68 11.77
CA THR A 31 8.60 4.10 12.45
C THR A 31 9.69 4.33 11.42
N SER A 32 10.92 4.61 11.84
CA SER A 32 12.09 4.64 10.94
C SER A 32 12.29 3.33 10.17
N ASP A 33 11.87 2.21 10.76
CA ASP A 33 12.11 0.87 10.22
C ASP A 33 10.84 0.21 9.68
N VAL A 34 9.66 0.68 10.09
CA VAL A 34 8.37 0.14 9.67
C VAL A 34 7.77 1.03 8.57
N VAL A 35 7.73 0.48 7.36
CA VAL A 35 7.21 1.12 6.15
C VAL A 35 6.13 0.24 5.54
N VAL A 36 5.08 0.87 5.01
CA VAL A 36 4.11 0.19 4.15
C VAL A 36 4.61 0.33 2.71
N TYR A 37 5.13 -0.74 2.15
CA TYR A 37 5.65 -0.71 0.79
C TYR A 37 4.53 -0.59 -0.24
N ALA A 38 4.76 0.13 -1.33
CA ALA A 38 3.91 0.10 -2.51
C ALA A 38 3.82 -1.31 -3.08
N GLY A 39 2.71 -1.58 -3.75
CA GLY A 39 2.28 -2.89 -4.20
C GLY A 39 1.52 -3.66 -3.14
N SER A 40 1.37 -3.14 -1.93
CA SER A 40 0.63 -3.83 -0.88
C SER A 40 -0.87 -3.85 -1.18
N VAL A 41 -1.49 -5.01 -1.04
CA VAL A 41 -2.94 -5.19 -1.21
C VAL A 41 -3.67 -4.58 -0.02
N VAL A 42 -4.65 -3.74 -0.30
CA VAL A 42 -5.41 -3.01 0.72
C VAL A 42 -6.91 -3.24 0.59
N LYS A 43 -7.62 -3.08 1.70
CA LYS A 43 -9.09 -3.07 1.79
C LYS A 43 -9.56 -1.77 2.43
N VAL A 44 -10.84 -1.45 2.25
CA VAL A 44 -11.45 -0.30 2.93
C VAL A 44 -11.59 -0.63 4.42
N ARG A 45 -11.02 0.23 5.27
CA ARG A 45 -11.23 0.22 6.72
C ARG A 45 -12.39 1.13 7.10
N THR A 46 -12.29 2.39 6.66
CA THR A 46 -13.31 3.42 6.88
C THR A 46 -13.76 3.95 5.53
N GLY A 47 -15.01 3.70 5.18
CA GLY A 47 -15.58 4.13 3.90
C GLY A 47 -15.75 5.65 3.79
N TRP A 48 -15.73 6.16 2.55
CA TRP A 48 -16.00 7.57 2.27
C TRP A 48 -17.49 7.90 2.46
N LYS A 49 -17.80 9.05 3.07
CA LYS A 49 -19.16 9.58 3.18
C LYS A 49 -19.17 11.05 2.79
N ASN A 50 -20.20 11.46 2.05
CA ASN A 50 -20.36 12.85 1.61
C ASN A 50 -20.58 13.85 2.76
N THR A 51 -21.04 13.38 3.92
CA THR A 51 -21.27 14.21 5.10
C THR A 51 -20.05 14.35 5.99
N ASP A 52 -18.97 13.59 5.72
CA ASP A 52 -17.78 13.62 6.55
C ASP A 52 -16.96 14.88 6.21
N GLU A 53 -16.70 15.67 7.23
CA GLU A 53 -15.81 16.83 7.15
C GLU A 53 -14.33 16.39 7.11
N SER A 54 -13.45 17.30 6.68
CA SER A 54 -12.01 17.07 6.71
C SER A 54 -11.52 16.83 8.14
N ASN A 55 -10.78 15.74 8.35
CA ASN A 55 -10.25 15.43 9.68
C ASN A 55 -8.96 16.20 9.98
N THR A 56 -8.73 16.52 11.25
CA THR A 56 -7.45 17.04 11.74
C THR A 56 -6.69 15.94 12.45
N LEU A 57 -5.51 15.61 11.93
CA LEU A 57 -4.57 14.71 12.57
C LEU A 57 -3.71 15.49 13.55
N GLY A 58 -3.47 14.92 14.74
CA GLY A 58 -2.54 15.49 15.73
C GLY A 58 -1.07 15.25 15.35
N ASN A 59 -0.16 15.70 16.21
CA ASN A 59 1.27 15.35 16.15
C ASN A 59 2.04 15.80 14.88
N ALA A 60 1.80 17.02 14.37
CA ALA A 60 2.66 17.61 13.35
C ALA A 60 4.09 17.97 13.86
N GLY A 61 4.49 17.54 15.06
CA GLY A 61 5.85 17.70 15.61
C GLY A 61 5.96 17.20 17.04
N ALA A 62 7.00 17.65 17.76
CA ALA A 62 7.10 17.47 19.20
C ALA A 62 5.93 18.16 19.91
N GLY A 63 5.35 17.49 20.91
CA GLY A 63 4.28 18.06 21.74
C GLY A 63 4.86 18.99 22.80
N TYR A 64 4.39 20.24 22.81
CA TYR A 64 4.68 21.19 23.88
C TYR A 64 3.39 21.57 24.61
N ASN A 65 3.50 21.81 25.91
CA ASN A 65 2.33 22.17 26.71
C ASN A 65 1.69 23.46 26.17
N ASN A 66 0.36 23.48 26.04
CA ASN A 66 -0.41 24.59 25.45
C ASN A 66 -0.10 24.92 23.96
N VAL A 67 0.44 23.97 23.19
CA VAL A 67 0.62 24.13 21.74
C VAL A 67 -0.21 23.09 21.00
N VAL A 68 -0.93 23.53 19.97
CA VAL A 68 -1.59 22.64 18.99
C VAL A 68 -0.81 22.65 17.69
N SER A 69 -0.51 21.46 17.17
CA SER A 69 0.15 21.28 15.89
C SER A 69 -0.63 20.21 15.12
N GLN A 70 -1.62 20.68 14.36
CA GLN A 70 -2.54 19.85 13.60
C GLN A 70 -2.18 19.87 12.12
N ARG A 71 -2.43 18.75 11.44
CA ARG A 71 -2.34 18.62 9.99
C ARG A 71 -3.68 18.11 9.45
N TYR A 72 -4.08 18.56 8.28
CA TYR A 72 -5.25 18.00 7.60
C TYR A 72 -4.98 16.55 7.16
N GLY A 73 -5.98 15.70 7.34
CA GLY A 73 -5.94 14.30 6.96
C GLY A 73 -7.19 13.88 6.21
N VAL A 74 -7.02 12.87 5.37
CA VAL A 74 -8.13 12.19 4.70
C VAL A 74 -8.87 11.31 5.71
N THR A 75 -10.20 11.44 5.77
CA THR A 75 -11.05 10.70 6.72
C THR A 75 -11.34 9.27 6.29
N ALA A 76 -11.41 9.02 4.98
CA ALA A 76 -11.59 7.69 4.43
C ALA A 76 -10.26 6.93 4.45
N GLU A 77 -10.28 5.70 4.96
CA GLU A 77 -9.07 4.95 5.26
C GLU A 77 -9.06 3.55 4.63
N VAL A 78 -7.88 3.13 4.21
CA VAL A 78 -7.57 1.76 3.81
C VAL A 78 -6.57 1.13 4.79
N GLU A 79 -6.67 -0.17 4.98
CA GLU A 79 -5.74 -0.98 5.78
C GLU A 79 -5.27 -2.19 4.97
N TYR A 80 -4.32 -2.97 5.48
CA TYR A 80 -3.90 -4.18 4.77
C TYR A 80 -5.07 -5.13 4.58
N CYS A 81 -5.18 -5.71 3.38
CA CYS A 81 -6.00 -6.89 3.20
C CYS A 81 -5.17 -8.08 3.65
N ASN A 82 -5.59 -8.76 4.70
CA ASN A 82 -4.84 -9.83 5.36
C ASN A 82 -5.23 -11.23 4.87
N GLY A 83 -6.06 -11.35 3.84
CA GLY A 83 -6.58 -12.62 3.35
C GLY A 83 -7.91 -13.00 4.00
N GLY A 84 -8.24 -14.29 3.95
CA GLY A 84 -9.55 -14.80 4.34
C GLY A 84 -10.69 -14.20 3.51
N SER A 85 -11.88 -14.11 4.11
CA SER A 85 -13.08 -13.56 3.47
C SER A 85 -13.10 -12.03 3.33
N GLU A 86 -11.94 -11.37 3.48
CA GLU A 86 -11.83 -9.93 3.28
C GLU A 86 -11.94 -9.56 1.79
N THR A 87 -12.48 -8.38 1.50
CA THR A 87 -12.64 -7.89 0.13
C THR A 87 -11.54 -6.87 -0.21
N PRO A 88 -10.57 -7.23 -1.08
CA PRO A 88 -9.53 -6.31 -1.52
C PRO A 88 -10.12 -5.18 -2.38
N LEU A 89 -9.61 -3.97 -2.19
CA LEU A 89 -9.92 -2.80 -3.02
C LEU A 89 -8.94 -2.68 -4.18
N GLY A 90 -7.64 -2.87 -3.91
CA GLY A 90 -6.58 -2.59 -4.87
C GLY A 90 -5.18 -2.72 -4.25
N ILE A 91 -4.18 -2.24 -4.97
CA ILE A 91 -2.80 -2.15 -4.49
C ILE A 91 -2.37 -0.68 -4.34
N THR A 92 -1.53 -0.37 -3.35
CA THR A 92 -0.95 0.97 -3.20
C THR A 92 0.11 1.23 -4.27
N LEU A 93 0.13 2.41 -4.90
CA LEU A 93 1.17 2.78 -5.87
C LEU A 93 2.39 3.44 -5.23
N TYR A 94 2.19 4.09 -4.06
CA TYR A 94 3.22 4.77 -3.29
C TYR A 94 3.46 4.06 -1.96
N ASP A 95 4.69 4.19 -1.46
CA ASP A 95 5.04 3.74 -0.11
C ASP A 95 4.34 4.65 0.91
N VAL A 96 3.99 4.14 2.08
CA VAL A 96 3.50 4.96 3.20
C VAL A 96 4.53 4.94 4.30
N ARG A 97 5.13 6.11 4.57
CA ARG A 97 6.19 6.27 5.56
C ARG A 97 6.17 7.66 6.20
N GLU A 98 6.57 7.75 7.46
CA GLU A 98 6.69 9.03 8.18
C GLU A 98 8.12 9.54 8.28
N TYR A 99 9.08 8.64 8.21
CA TYR A 99 10.49 8.88 8.45
C TYR A 99 11.31 8.54 7.20
N ASP A 100 12.46 9.19 7.07
CA ASP A 100 13.45 8.88 6.06
C ASP A 100 14.46 7.83 6.56
N GLU A 101 15.45 7.50 5.72
CA GLU A 101 16.51 6.53 6.06
C GLU A 101 17.37 6.90 7.28
N ASN A 102 17.37 8.16 7.67
CA ASN A 102 18.14 8.68 8.79
C ASN A 102 17.25 8.96 10.02
N GLY A 103 15.97 8.62 9.98
CA GLY A 103 15.01 8.86 11.06
C GLY A 103 14.44 10.29 11.11
N GLU A 104 14.65 11.10 10.06
CA GLU A 104 14.08 12.44 9.96
C GLU A 104 12.64 12.39 9.44
N GLN A 105 11.75 13.21 10.00
CA GLN A 105 10.34 13.23 9.60
C GLN A 105 10.16 13.84 8.21
N LEU A 106 9.61 13.06 7.28
CA LEU A 106 9.41 13.47 5.88
C LEU A 106 8.42 14.61 5.69
N LYS A 107 7.56 14.88 6.68
CA LYS A 107 6.66 16.04 6.67
C LYS A 107 7.40 17.37 6.62
N PHE A 108 8.65 17.42 7.11
CA PHE A 108 9.51 18.61 7.03
C PHE A 108 10.34 18.65 5.74
N ASN A 109 10.45 17.52 5.04
CA ASN A 109 11.24 17.36 3.82
C ASN A 109 10.36 16.89 2.65
N PRO A 110 9.45 17.75 2.14
CA PRO A 110 8.50 17.37 1.08
C PRO A 110 9.19 17.00 -0.24
N GLN A 111 10.36 17.57 -0.53
CA GLN A 111 11.16 17.23 -1.71
C GLN A 111 11.63 15.78 -1.65
N LYS A 112 12.21 15.37 -0.51
CA LYS A 112 12.64 13.99 -0.28
C LYS A 112 11.46 13.01 -0.29
N ALA A 113 10.31 13.41 0.26
CA ALA A 113 9.10 12.59 0.20
C ALA A 113 8.63 12.35 -1.26
N ALA A 114 8.70 13.39 -2.11
CA ALA A 114 8.36 13.26 -3.53
C ALA A 114 9.37 12.38 -4.29
N GLU A 115 10.67 12.52 -4.02
CA GLU A 115 11.74 11.69 -4.60
C GLU A 115 11.58 10.21 -4.24
N LEU A 116 11.14 9.93 -3.01
CA LEU A 116 10.88 8.57 -2.51
C LEU A 116 9.50 8.02 -2.95
N GLN A 117 8.72 8.80 -3.70
CA GLN A 117 7.35 8.46 -4.10
C GLN A 117 6.52 7.91 -2.94
N THR A 118 6.49 8.66 -1.84
CA THR A 118 5.86 8.22 -0.60
C THR A 118 4.75 9.16 -0.16
N SER A 119 3.69 8.57 0.36
CA SER A 119 2.61 9.27 1.03
C SER A 119 2.87 9.25 2.53
N ILE A 120 2.70 10.39 3.19
CA ILE A 120 2.83 10.46 4.65
C ILE A 120 1.48 10.07 5.26
N SER A 121 1.49 9.56 6.50
CA SER A 121 0.27 9.23 7.26
C SER A 121 -0.84 10.29 7.11
N GLY A 122 -2.04 9.84 6.73
CA GLY A 122 -3.19 10.72 6.55
C GLY A 122 -3.25 11.48 5.22
N GLN A 123 -2.23 11.41 4.37
CA GLN A 123 -2.33 11.84 2.98
C GLN A 123 -3.02 10.75 2.16
N ALA A 124 -3.68 11.14 1.07
CA ALA A 124 -4.25 10.19 0.13
C ALA A 124 -3.12 9.36 -0.51
N VAL A 125 -3.30 8.04 -0.49
CA VAL A 125 -2.42 7.08 -1.15
C VAL A 125 -3.10 6.66 -2.44
N PRO A 126 -2.46 6.78 -3.61
CA PRO A 126 -3.05 6.29 -4.85
C PRO A 126 -3.16 4.76 -4.80
N VAL A 127 -4.37 4.24 -5.00
CA VAL A 127 -4.67 2.80 -5.03
C VAL A 127 -5.10 2.41 -6.43
N ALA A 128 -4.35 1.52 -7.08
CA ALA A 128 -4.74 0.96 -8.37
C ALA A 128 -5.69 -0.22 -8.18
N THR A 129 -6.84 -0.19 -8.85
CA THR A 129 -7.83 -1.28 -8.83
C THR A 129 -7.63 -2.25 -10.00
N LYS A 130 -6.99 -1.79 -11.09
CA LYS A 130 -6.66 -2.62 -12.27
C LYS A 130 -5.28 -2.27 -12.82
N GLY A 131 -4.76 -3.16 -13.67
CA GLY A 131 -3.49 -2.98 -14.38
C GLY A 131 -2.62 -4.23 -14.37
N VAL A 132 -1.42 -4.10 -14.92
CA VAL A 132 -0.38 -5.11 -14.94
C VAL A 132 0.84 -4.58 -14.19
N PHE A 133 1.29 -5.33 -13.20
CA PHE A 133 2.36 -4.92 -12.30
C PHE A 133 3.39 -6.04 -12.13
N LEU A 134 4.66 -5.66 -12.07
CA LEU A 134 5.73 -6.58 -11.73
C LEU A 134 5.99 -6.53 -10.22
N PHE A 135 5.75 -7.65 -9.54
CA PHE A 135 5.96 -7.78 -8.10
C PHE A 135 7.30 -8.48 -7.82
N GLY A 136 8.07 -7.95 -6.88
CA GLY A 136 9.32 -8.55 -6.41
C GLY A 136 9.11 -9.66 -5.40
N THR A 137 10.17 -10.41 -5.11
CA THR A 137 10.20 -11.58 -4.22
C THR A 137 9.56 -11.32 -2.85
N ASN A 138 9.85 -10.14 -2.26
CA ASN A 138 9.38 -9.78 -0.91
C ASN A 138 7.88 -9.45 -0.83
N HIS A 139 7.19 -9.41 -1.98
CA HIS A 139 5.74 -9.31 -2.03
C HIS A 139 5.05 -10.68 -1.90
N TRP A 140 5.77 -11.78 -2.18
CA TRP A 140 5.19 -13.11 -2.26
C TRP A 140 5.39 -13.93 -0.99
N VAL A 141 4.34 -14.63 -0.59
CA VAL A 141 4.44 -15.76 0.34
C VAL A 141 4.52 -17.04 -0.50
N GLY A 142 5.75 -17.48 -0.76
CA GLY A 142 6.08 -18.68 -1.55
C GLY A 142 6.10 -18.46 -3.08
N PRO A 143 7.03 -17.65 -3.63
CA PRO A 143 7.07 -17.31 -5.05
C PRO A 143 7.39 -18.48 -5.99
N ASP A 144 8.12 -19.50 -5.53
CA ASP A 144 8.59 -20.61 -6.38
C ASP A 144 7.45 -21.48 -6.95
N ALA A 145 6.26 -21.39 -6.36
CA ALA A 145 5.07 -22.10 -6.81
C ALA A 145 4.26 -21.34 -7.87
N VAL A 146 4.64 -20.10 -8.20
CA VAL A 146 3.89 -19.27 -9.14
C VAL A 146 4.16 -19.73 -10.56
N THR A 147 3.10 -20.16 -11.25
CA THR A 147 3.13 -20.58 -12.66
C THR A 147 2.29 -19.63 -13.51
N ALA A 148 2.56 -19.58 -14.81
CA ALA A 148 1.79 -18.76 -15.73
C ALA A 148 0.30 -19.18 -15.71
N GLY A 149 -0.59 -18.21 -15.57
CA GLY A 149 -2.03 -18.41 -15.49
C GLY A 149 -2.56 -18.76 -14.09
N ALA A 150 -1.68 -18.94 -13.10
CA ALA A 150 -2.10 -19.19 -11.72
C ALA A 150 -2.94 -18.01 -11.18
N SER A 151 -4.01 -18.33 -10.46
CA SER A 151 -4.77 -17.31 -9.74
C SER A 151 -3.95 -16.83 -8.55
N VAL A 152 -3.98 -15.53 -8.32
CA VAL A 152 -3.25 -14.87 -7.24
C VAL A 152 -4.26 -14.39 -6.21
N TYR A 153 -3.94 -14.63 -4.94
CA TYR A 153 -4.78 -14.35 -3.79
C TYR A 153 -4.06 -13.43 -2.82
N THR A 154 -4.82 -12.60 -2.10
CA THR A 154 -4.27 -11.77 -1.01
C THR A 154 -4.03 -12.59 0.25
N THR A 155 -3.02 -12.21 1.03
CA THR A 155 -2.70 -12.80 2.33
C THR A 155 -2.15 -11.71 3.25
N GLY A 156 -1.83 -12.07 4.50
CA GLY A 156 -1.36 -11.16 5.55
C GLY A 156 -0.33 -10.11 5.10
N ASN A 157 -0.34 -8.94 5.76
CA ASN A 157 0.58 -7.83 5.50
C ASN A 157 0.51 -7.25 4.08
N GLY A 158 -0.65 -7.36 3.43
CA GLY A 158 -0.87 -6.90 2.06
C GLY A 158 -0.03 -7.63 1.02
N GLN A 159 0.38 -8.86 1.30
CA GLN A 159 1.16 -9.71 0.39
C GLN A 159 0.24 -10.57 -0.49
N MET A 160 0.85 -11.27 -1.45
CA MET A 160 0.15 -12.20 -2.33
C MET A 160 0.67 -13.64 -2.20
N THR A 161 -0.20 -14.59 -2.52
CA THR A 161 0.10 -16.02 -2.59
C THR A 161 -0.68 -16.69 -3.72
N VAL A 162 -0.24 -17.87 -4.16
CA VAL A 162 -0.97 -18.72 -5.11
C VAL A 162 -1.77 -19.82 -4.43
N THR A 163 -1.65 -19.95 -3.11
CA THR A 163 -2.43 -20.90 -2.32
C THR A 163 -3.86 -20.40 -2.19
N ALA A 164 -4.78 -21.10 -2.86
CA ALA A 164 -6.21 -20.92 -2.68
C ALA A 164 -6.63 -21.47 -1.31
N ALA A 165 -6.54 -20.63 -0.28
CA ALA A 165 -7.13 -20.86 1.03
C ALA A 165 -8.51 -20.16 1.09
N GLU A 166 -8.93 -19.68 2.25
CA GLU A 166 -10.10 -18.77 2.36
C GLU A 166 -9.86 -17.38 1.75
N ASN A 167 -8.69 -17.16 1.15
CA ASN A 167 -8.23 -15.88 0.63
C ASN A 167 -8.98 -15.42 -0.62
N ALA A 168 -9.29 -14.13 -0.69
CA ALA A 168 -9.86 -13.50 -1.87
C ALA A 168 -8.88 -13.43 -3.04
N LYS A 169 -9.38 -13.72 -4.24
CA LYS A 169 -8.62 -13.59 -5.50
C LYS A 169 -8.41 -12.11 -5.81
N VAL A 170 -7.18 -11.74 -6.15
CA VAL A 170 -6.80 -10.37 -6.55
C VAL A 170 -6.42 -10.26 -8.03
N GLY A 171 -6.08 -11.37 -8.68
CA GLY A 171 -5.60 -11.33 -10.05
C GLY A 171 -5.10 -12.67 -10.57
N LYS A 172 -4.25 -12.59 -11.59
CA LYS A 172 -3.66 -13.74 -12.27
C LYS A 172 -2.21 -13.47 -12.64
N ALA A 173 -1.33 -14.45 -12.42
CA ALA A 173 0.05 -14.41 -12.87
C ALA A 173 0.11 -14.57 -14.40
N LEU A 174 0.85 -13.69 -15.07
CA LEU A 174 1.07 -13.73 -16.52
C LEU A 174 2.31 -14.56 -16.91
N GLY A 175 3.17 -14.88 -15.94
CA GLY A 175 4.36 -15.71 -16.11
C GLY A 175 4.66 -16.51 -14.85
N ALA A 176 5.63 -17.42 -14.94
CA ALA A 176 6.22 -18.05 -13.77
C ALA A 176 7.11 -17.05 -13.02
N ALA A 177 7.51 -17.38 -11.79
CA ALA A 177 8.55 -16.63 -11.09
C ALA A 177 9.87 -16.67 -11.88
N ASP A 178 10.49 -15.50 -12.04
CA ASP A 178 11.83 -15.37 -12.61
C ASP A 178 12.90 -15.90 -11.62
N VAL A 179 14.16 -15.98 -12.05
CA VAL A 179 15.30 -16.39 -11.19
C VAL A 179 15.41 -15.51 -9.95
N ASP A 180 15.07 -14.23 -10.08
CA ASP A 180 15.04 -13.28 -8.97
C ASP A 180 13.74 -13.37 -8.14
N GLY A 181 12.83 -14.30 -8.46
CA GLY A 181 11.54 -14.48 -7.78
C GLY A 181 10.50 -13.40 -8.08
N SER A 182 10.75 -12.56 -9.09
CA SER A 182 9.79 -11.55 -9.54
C SER A 182 8.71 -12.18 -10.42
N VAL A 183 7.48 -11.70 -10.32
CA VAL A 183 6.32 -12.25 -11.03
C VAL A 183 5.50 -11.12 -11.63
N LEU A 184 5.16 -11.24 -12.91
CA LEU A 184 4.24 -10.33 -13.58
C LEU A 184 2.78 -10.75 -13.31
N VAL A 185 1.98 -9.83 -12.78
CA VAL A 185 0.58 -10.10 -12.40
C VAL A 185 -0.35 -9.10 -13.07
N LYS A 186 -1.45 -9.61 -13.62
CA LYS A 186 -2.61 -8.82 -14.00
C LYS A 186 -3.56 -8.75 -12.82
N LEU A 187 -3.84 -7.54 -12.36
CA LEU A 187 -4.81 -7.26 -11.32
C LEU A 187 -6.23 -7.38 -11.90
N GLU A 188 -7.11 -8.11 -11.23
CA GLU A 188 -8.49 -8.39 -11.67
C GLU A 188 -9.46 -8.17 -10.50
N LEU A 189 -9.48 -6.95 -9.95
CA LEU A 189 -10.39 -6.51 -8.89
C LEU A 189 -11.60 -5.76 -9.45
#